data_AF-G8X6J6-F1
#
_entry.id   AF-G8X6J6-F1
#
_cell.length_a   1.000
_cell.length_b   1.000
_cell.length_c   1.000
_cell.angle_alpha   90.00
_cell.angle_beta   90.00
_cell.angle_gamma   90.00
#
_symmetry.space_group_name_H-M   'P 1'
#
loop_
_entity.id
_entity.type
_entity.pdbx_description
1 polymer ?
#
loop_
_entity_poly.entity_id
_entity_poly.type
_entity_poly.pdbx_seq_one_letter_code
_entity_poly.pdbx_strand_id
1 'polypeptide(L)'
;MKKVGNHKSFLRVVALNLAFLLSVSLSSFAQEPAASASADAAAAPAAAGDAAAGKALFNANCAACHKLDAKMTGPALRGVAERRDRAWLGQWIRNSKGLIASGDADAVKVFEEFNKVPMTAFPQLSDADIDNIIAYTSEPKEEVKAPAAGSAVNGGNTDSSGVSNNVVLGLLAVVLAILVGMLYMVYSTLRKISAANGVEVKDRKFSLLPLWKSFARNQFLVLVSTILLVLVSAYFAYGYLMQVGVDQNYAPIQPIHYSHKIHAGDNGIDCKYCHSAARTSKNAGIPSLNVCMNCHKNISEFQGDKDSTYVEYTKEFYTAEIQKLYDAVGWDKTAQKYTGKQKPVKWVRIHNLQDFVYFNHSQHVSVAGIECQKCHGPVETFEIMKQHAPLTMGWCVNCHRETAVKVEGNAYYEKIHAELSKKYGVDKLTAAQMGGLECGKCHY
;
A
#
# COMPACT_ATOMS: atom_id res chain seq x y z
N MET A 1 16.77 -16.17 73.00
CA MET A 1 15.82 -16.85 72.08
C MET A 1 14.47 -16.13 72.09
N LYS A 2 14.13 -15.41 71.01
CA LYS A 2 12.75 -14.94 70.74
C LYS A 2 12.43 -15.28 69.29
N LYS A 3 11.41 -16.12 69.10
CA LYS A 3 10.95 -16.67 67.82
C LYS A 3 10.53 -15.55 66.87
N VAL A 4 11.08 -15.55 65.66
CA VAL A 4 10.69 -14.65 64.57
C VAL A 4 9.36 -15.13 64.01
N GLY A 5 8.38 -14.23 63.97
CA GLY A 5 7.01 -14.51 63.55
C GLY A 5 6.86 -14.58 62.03
N ASN A 6 6.28 -15.70 61.60
CA ASN A 6 5.34 -15.84 60.49
C ASN A 6 5.85 -15.78 59.04
N HIS A 7 6.52 -16.85 58.61
CA HIS A 7 6.88 -17.14 57.20
C HIS A 7 5.69 -17.32 56.23
N LYS A 8 4.43 -17.26 56.71
CA LYS A 8 3.23 -17.45 55.87
C LYS A 8 2.83 -16.21 55.04
N SER A 9 3.42 -15.05 55.30
CA SER A 9 3.09 -13.80 54.57
C SER A 9 3.74 -13.73 53.19
N PHE A 10 5.03 -14.08 53.09
CA PHE A 10 5.78 -14.03 51.83
C PHE A 10 5.22 -15.02 50.78
N LEU A 11 4.93 -16.26 51.20
CA LEU A 11 4.33 -17.28 50.35
C LEU A 11 2.92 -16.91 49.87
N ARG A 12 2.12 -16.20 50.68
CA ARG A 12 0.80 -15.71 50.28
C ARG A 12 0.89 -14.60 49.24
N VAL A 13 1.83 -13.67 49.40
CA VAL A 13 2.04 -12.57 48.44
C VAL A 13 2.55 -13.11 47.09
N VAL A 14 3.46 -14.07 47.09
CA VAL A 14 3.95 -14.72 45.86
C VAL A 14 2.85 -15.53 45.17
N ALA A 15 2.03 -16.27 45.94
CA ALA A 15 0.91 -17.03 45.38
C ALA A 15 -0.20 -16.14 44.78
N LEU A 16 -0.49 -14.98 45.40
CA LEU A 16 -1.46 -14.02 44.89
C LEU A 16 -1.00 -13.35 43.57
N ASN A 17 0.29 -13.04 43.46
CA ASN A 17 0.85 -12.48 42.22
C ASN A 17 0.91 -13.51 41.09
N LEU A 18 1.21 -14.77 41.41
CA LEU A 18 1.21 -15.86 40.43
C LEU A 18 -0.20 -16.18 39.93
N ALA A 19 -1.21 -16.19 40.82
CA ALA A 19 -2.61 -16.38 40.44
C ALA A 19 -3.14 -15.26 39.54
N PHE A 20 -2.75 -14.01 39.80
CA PHE A 20 -3.12 -12.85 38.97
C PHE A 20 -2.51 -12.92 37.56
N LEU A 21 -1.24 -13.35 37.45
CA LEU A 21 -0.55 -13.55 36.16
C LEU A 21 -1.17 -14.67 35.31
N LEU A 22 -1.62 -15.76 35.94
CA LEU A 22 -2.29 -16.88 35.26
C LEU A 22 -3.72 -16.53 34.81
N SER A 23 -4.47 -15.70 35.56
CA SER A 23 -5.82 -15.30 35.16
C SER A 23 -5.87 -14.35 33.96
N VAL A 24 -4.83 -13.56 33.72
CA VAL A 24 -4.76 -12.63 32.57
C VAL A 24 -4.37 -13.36 31.28
N SER A 25 -3.70 -14.51 31.38
CA SER A 25 -3.20 -15.28 30.22
C SER A 25 -4.27 -16.14 29.53
N LEU A 26 -5.41 -16.39 30.16
CA LEU A 26 -6.48 -17.28 29.66
C LEU A 26 -7.62 -16.56 28.90
N SER A 27 -7.60 -15.23 28.81
CA SER A 27 -8.66 -14.45 28.17
C SER A 27 -8.39 -14.09 26.69
N SER A 28 -7.28 -14.58 26.10
CA SER A 28 -6.87 -14.22 24.72
C SER A 28 -7.07 -15.30 23.66
N PHE A 29 -7.75 -16.41 23.98
CA PHE A 29 -8.15 -17.41 22.98
C PHE A 29 -9.60 -17.85 23.22
N ALA A 30 -10.54 -17.07 22.70
CA ALA A 30 -11.91 -17.53 22.47
C ALA A 30 -12.29 -17.15 21.03
N GLN A 31 -12.52 -18.19 20.24
CA GLN A 31 -12.84 -18.20 18.82
C GLN A 31 -14.37 -18.12 18.70
N GLU A 32 -14.91 -17.06 18.08
CA GLU A 32 -16.35 -16.94 17.81
C GLU A 32 -16.76 -17.92 16.69
N PRO A 33 -17.85 -18.68 16.86
CA PRO A 33 -18.45 -19.44 15.77
C PRO A 33 -19.34 -18.54 14.90
N ALA A 34 -19.33 -18.86 13.61
CA ALA A 34 -20.09 -18.20 12.55
C ALA A 34 -21.61 -18.17 12.83
N ALA A 35 -22.22 -17.00 12.64
CA ALA A 35 -23.66 -16.84 12.60
C ALA A 35 -24.22 -17.42 11.28
N SER A 36 -25.14 -18.38 11.41
CA SER A 36 -25.96 -18.93 10.34
C SER A 36 -26.99 -17.91 9.88
N ALA A 37 -27.06 -17.64 8.58
CA ALA A 37 -28.12 -16.87 7.95
C ALA A 37 -29.44 -17.63 8.00
N SER A 38 -30.45 -17.05 8.66
CA SER A 38 -31.85 -17.45 8.52
C SER A 38 -32.52 -16.60 7.44
N ALA A 39 -33.06 -17.27 6.43
CA ALA A 39 -33.92 -16.70 5.42
C ALA A 39 -35.30 -16.41 6.02
N ASP A 40 -35.72 -15.14 5.97
CA ASP A 40 -37.13 -14.75 6.08
C ASP A 40 -37.44 -13.79 4.93
N ALA A 41 -38.00 -14.34 3.86
CA ALA A 41 -38.56 -13.58 2.75
C ALA A 41 -40.03 -13.26 3.09
N ALA A 42 -40.29 -12.02 3.51
CA ALA A 42 -41.63 -11.46 3.56
C ALA A 42 -42.04 -10.99 2.16
N ALA A 43 -43.00 -11.69 1.56
CA ALA A 43 -43.59 -11.33 0.28
C ALA A 43 -44.56 -10.13 0.40
N ALA A 44 -44.38 -9.14 -0.47
CA ALA A 44 -45.34 -8.07 -0.79
C ALA A 44 -45.10 -7.61 -2.25
N PRO A 45 -46.08 -6.97 -2.91
CA PRO A 45 -46.74 -7.50 -4.11
C PRO A 45 -46.03 -7.18 -5.44
N ALA A 46 -46.43 -7.94 -6.47
CA ALA A 46 -45.87 -7.93 -7.81
C ALA A 46 -45.88 -6.55 -8.51
N ALA A 47 -44.68 -6.06 -8.81
CA ALA A 47 -44.40 -5.19 -9.94
C ALA A 47 -43.05 -5.63 -10.56
N ALA A 48 -43.12 -6.11 -11.80
CA ALA A 48 -42.05 -6.33 -12.78
C ALA A 48 -40.57 -6.44 -12.28
N GLY A 49 -40.09 -7.67 -12.11
CA GLY A 49 -38.67 -8.04 -12.07
C GLY A 49 -37.92 -7.78 -10.74
N ASP A 50 -37.01 -8.69 -10.39
CA ASP A 50 -36.07 -8.53 -9.27
C ASP A 50 -34.81 -7.77 -9.75
N ALA A 51 -34.65 -6.52 -9.28
CA ALA A 51 -33.52 -5.67 -9.64
C ALA A 51 -32.17 -6.18 -9.13
N ALA A 52 -32.12 -6.89 -8.00
CA ALA A 52 -30.89 -7.48 -7.48
C ALA A 52 -30.42 -8.65 -8.35
N ALA A 53 -31.35 -9.53 -8.74
CA ALA A 53 -31.08 -10.58 -9.73
C ALA A 53 -30.72 -9.98 -11.09
N GLY A 54 -31.40 -8.89 -11.49
CA GLY A 54 -31.13 -8.13 -12.70
C GLY A 54 -29.72 -7.56 -12.76
N LYS A 55 -29.23 -7.00 -11.64
CA LYS A 55 -27.85 -6.50 -11.51
C LYS A 55 -26.82 -7.58 -11.75
N ALA A 56 -27.02 -8.78 -11.20
CA ALA A 56 -26.12 -9.91 -11.42
C ALA A 56 -26.08 -10.33 -12.90
N LEU A 57 -27.25 -10.46 -13.53
CA LEU A 57 -27.39 -10.79 -14.95
C LEU A 57 -26.78 -9.71 -15.86
N PHE A 58 -26.99 -8.43 -15.54
CA PHE A 58 -26.42 -7.30 -16.25
C PHE A 58 -24.90 -7.30 -16.17
N ASN A 59 -24.34 -7.50 -14.96
CA ASN A 59 -22.89 -7.55 -14.75
C ASN A 59 -22.24 -8.71 -15.51
N ALA A 60 -22.93 -9.86 -15.60
CA ALA A 60 -22.44 -11.03 -16.32
C ALA A 60 -22.50 -10.90 -17.85
N ASN A 61 -23.56 -10.28 -18.39
CA ASN A 61 -23.86 -10.37 -19.84
C ASN A 61 -23.84 -9.02 -20.58
N CYS A 62 -24.08 -7.91 -19.90
CA CYS A 62 -24.36 -6.62 -20.53
C CYS A 62 -23.31 -5.54 -20.21
N ALA A 63 -22.73 -5.57 -19.01
CA ALA A 63 -21.83 -4.54 -18.49
C ALA A 63 -20.51 -4.37 -19.27
N ALA A 64 -20.16 -5.36 -20.10
CA ALA A 64 -19.02 -5.29 -21.00
C ALA A 64 -19.20 -4.27 -22.13
N CYS A 65 -20.45 -4.00 -22.54
CA CYS A 65 -20.77 -3.13 -23.68
C CYS A 65 -21.66 -1.94 -23.29
N HIS A 66 -22.40 -2.04 -22.18
CA HIS A 66 -23.37 -1.03 -21.75
C HIS A 66 -23.03 -0.47 -20.36
N LYS A 67 -23.33 0.82 -20.17
CA LYS A 67 -23.39 1.49 -18.87
C LYS A 67 -24.83 1.97 -18.63
N LEU A 68 -25.19 2.23 -17.37
CA LEU A 68 -26.51 2.77 -17.06
C LEU A 68 -26.63 4.23 -17.54
N ASP A 69 -25.66 5.07 -17.20
CA ASP A 69 -25.76 6.53 -17.38
C ASP A 69 -24.90 7.11 -18.50
N ALA A 70 -24.13 6.29 -19.23
CA ALA A 70 -23.17 6.76 -20.22
C ALA A 70 -23.18 5.91 -21.50
N LYS A 71 -22.88 6.54 -22.63
CA LYS A 71 -22.64 5.83 -23.90
C LYS A 71 -21.27 5.15 -23.86
N MET A 72 -21.18 3.93 -24.40
CA MET A 72 -19.96 3.13 -24.50
C MET A 72 -19.93 2.44 -25.87
N THR A 73 -19.71 1.12 -25.92
CA THR A 73 -19.90 0.31 -27.14
C THR A 73 -21.37 0.29 -27.55
N GLY A 74 -22.28 0.27 -26.57
CA GLY A 74 -23.72 0.43 -26.76
C GLY A 74 -24.31 1.66 -26.05
N PRO A 75 -25.62 1.93 -26.23
CA PRO A 75 -26.30 3.03 -25.58
C PRO A 75 -26.37 2.90 -24.05
N ALA A 76 -26.52 4.04 -23.39
CA ALA A 76 -26.82 4.13 -21.96
C ALA A 76 -28.18 3.48 -21.67
N LEU A 77 -28.25 2.53 -20.74
CA LEU A 77 -29.44 1.71 -20.51
C LEU A 77 -30.38 2.19 -19.41
N ARG A 78 -30.02 3.23 -18.63
CA ARG A 78 -30.93 3.76 -17.60
C ARG A 78 -32.26 4.19 -18.22
N GLY A 79 -33.37 3.75 -17.64
CA GLY A 79 -34.72 4.05 -18.14
C GLY A 79 -34.97 3.53 -19.56
N VAL A 80 -34.34 2.42 -19.99
CA VAL A 80 -34.59 1.86 -21.33
C VAL A 80 -36.05 1.42 -21.51
N ALA A 81 -36.73 1.00 -20.44
CA ALA A 81 -38.14 0.62 -20.44
C ALA A 81 -39.08 1.78 -20.84
N GLU A 82 -38.68 3.03 -20.59
CA GLU A 82 -39.45 4.21 -20.96
C GLU A 82 -39.26 4.59 -22.43
N ARG A 83 -38.15 4.14 -23.03
CA ARG A 83 -37.76 4.49 -24.41
C ARG A 83 -38.19 3.44 -25.42
N ARG A 84 -38.47 2.20 -24.98
CA ARG A 84 -38.78 1.06 -25.84
C ARG A 84 -39.72 0.07 -25.16
N ASP A 85 -40.61 -0.50 -25.96
CA ASP A 85 -41.54 -1.53 -25.50
C ASP A 85 -40.82 -2.81 -25.05
N ARG A 86 -41.36 -3.43 -24.00
CA ARG A 86 -40.80 -4.66 -23.41
C ARG A 86 -40.66 -5.81 -24.42
N ALA A 87 -41.62 -5.95 -25.31
CA ALA A 87 -41.60 -6.97 -26.36
C ALA A 87 -40.47 -6.74 -27.36
N TRP A 88 -40.26 -5.47 -27.76
CA TRP A 88 -39.16 -5.09 -28.65
C TRP A 88 -37.80 -5.33 -27.99
N LEU A 89 -37.64 -4.94 -26.71
CA LEU A 89 -36.42 -5.19 -25.94
C LEU A 89 -36.10 -6.69 -25.83
N GLY A 90 -37.13 -7.53 -25.63
CA GLY A 90 -36.96 -8.99 -25.61
C GLY A 90 -36.43 -9.55 -26.93
N GLN A 91 -36.98 -9.09 -28.06
CA GLN A 91 -36.53 -9.52 -29.40
C GLN A 91 -35.13 -9.01 -29.72
N TRP A 92 -34.82 -7.75 -29.37
CA TRP A 92 -33.50 -7.16 -29.57
C TRP A 92 -32.42 -7.89 -28.77
N ILE A 93 -32.67 -8.19 -27.49
CA ILE A 93 -31.73 -8.91 -26.60
C ILE A 93 -31.45 -10.33 -27.12
N ARG A 94 -32.48 -11.04 -27.57
CA ARG A 94 -32.33 -12.42 -28.06
C ARG A 94 -31.76 -12.50 -29.48
N ASN A 95 -32.09 -11.56 -30.36
CA ASN A 95 -31.65 -11.57 -31.75
C ASN A 95 -31.65 -10.18 -32.42
N SER A 96 -30.71 -9.32 -32.03
CA SER A 96 -30.51 -7.99 -32.64
C SER A 96 -30.30 -8.04 -34.15
N LYS A 97 -29.51 -9.02 -34.64
CA LYS A 97 -29.23 -9.19 -36.08
C LYS A 97 -30.50 -9.48 -36.87
N GLY A 98 -31.40 -10.29 -36.32
CA GLY A 98 -32.71 -10.57 -36.93
C GLY A 98 -33.56 -9.32 -37.09
N LEU A 99 -33.60 -8.47 -36.05
CA LEU A 99 -34.34 -7.20 -36.07
C LEU A 99 -33.76 -6.18 -37.07
N ILE A 100 -32.42 -6.11 -37.17
CA ILE A 100 -31.74 -5.25 -38.15
C ILE A 100 -32.02 -5.77 -39.58
N ALA A 101 -31.94 -7.08 -39.79
CA ALA A 101 -32.20 -7.69 -41.10
C ALA A 101 -33.66 -7.62 -41.54
N SER A 102 -34.62 -7.58 -40.59
CA SER A 102 -36.04 -7.38 -40.91
C SER A 102 -36.36 -5.94 -41.33
N GLY A 103 -35.39 -5.02 -41.28
CA GLY A 103 -35.56 -3.62 -41.67
C GLY A 103 -36.30 -2.78 -40.63
N ASP A 104 -36.31 -3.19 -39.35
CA ASP A 104 -36.87 -2.37 -38.28
C ASP A 104 -36.11 -1.04 -38.21
N ALA A 105 -36.81 0.07 -38.44
CA ALA A 105 -36.20 1.39 -38.60
C ALA A 105 -35.40 1.82 -37.35
N ASP A 106 -35.85 1.34 -36.21
CA ASP A 106 -35.34 1.68 -34.90
C ASP A 106 -34.09 0.88 -34.55
N ALA A 107 -34.09 -0.42 -34.86
CA ALA A 107 -32.93 -1.30 -34.86
C ALA A 107 -31.80 -0.79 -35.75
N VAL A 108 -32.13 -0.41 -36.99
CA VAL A 108 -31.16 0.12 -37.98
C VAL A 108 -30.57 1.45 -37.50
N LYS A 109 -31.39 2.34 -36.94
CA LYS A 109 -30.92 3.63 -36.41
C LYS A 109 -29.91 3.45 -35.27
N VAL A 110 -30.20 2.57 -34.31
CA VAL A 110 -29.27 2.27 -33.21
C VAL A 110 -27.98 1.64 -33.76
N PHE A 111 -28.08 0.75 -34.74
CA PHE A 111 -26.91 0.12 -35.34
C PHE A 111 -25.98 1.12 -36.06
N GLU A 112 -26.54 2.07 -36.82
CA GLU A 112 -25.78 3.13 -37.48
C GLU A 112 -25.15 4.11 -36.46
N GLU A 113 -25.87 4.49 -35.40
CA GLU A 113 -25.36 5.42 -34.37
C GLU A 113 -24.16 4.84 -33.60
N PHE A 114 -24.14 3.53 -33.37
CA PHE A 114 -23.09 2.84 -32.60
C PHE A 114 -22.04 2.14 -33.49
N ASN A 115 -21.66 2.81 -34.58
CA ASN A 115 -20.57 2.39 -35.49
C ASN A 115 -20.74 1.00 -36.11
N LYS A 116 -21.99 0.55 -36.32
CA LYS A 116 -22.30 -0.76 -36.92
C LYS A 116 -21.71 -1.94 -36.14
N VAL A 117 -21.51 -1.77 -34.83
CA VAL A 117 -21.09 -2.86 -33.95
C VAL A 117 -22.31 -3.71 -33.62
N PRO A 118 -22.36 -5.00 -34.03
CA PRO A 118 -23.51 -5.84 -33.74
C PRO A 118 -23.54 -6.22 -32.26
N MET A 119 -24.71 -6.09 -31.62
CA MET A 119 -24.92 -6.60 -30.26
C MET A 119 -24.95 -8.13 -30.28
N THR A 120 -24.21 -8.78 -29.39
CA THR A 120 -24.27 -10.24 -29.20
C THR A 120 -25.71 -10.68 -28.91
N ALA A 121 -26.12 -11.78 -29.52
CA ALA A 121 -27.44 -12.37 -29.31
C ALA A 121 -27.44 -13.19 -28.01
N PHE A 122 -28.46 -13.02 -27.18
CA PHE A 122 -28.62 -13.75 -25.93
C PHE A 122 -29.90 -14.62 -25.95
N PRO A 123 -30.00 -15.62 -26.85
CA PRO A 123 -31.20 -16.46 -26.97
C PRO A 123 -31.49 -17.30 -25.72
N GLN A 124 -30.48 -17.49 -24.85
CA GLN A 124 -30.59 -18.24 -23.61
C GLN A 124 -31.32 -17.50 -22.48
N LEU A 125 -31.51 -16.18 -22.57
CA LEU A 125 -32.18 -15.41 -21.52
C LEU A 125 -33.70 -15.58 -21.59
N SER A 126 -34.30 -16.03 -20.48
CA SER A 126 -35.74 -16.19 -20.34
C SER A 126 -36.45 -14.84 -20.25
N ASP A 127 -37.78 -14.80 -20.36
CA ASP A 127 -38.52 -13.54 -20.21
C ASP A 127 -38.35 -12.97 -18.80
N ALA A 128 -38.30 -13.83 -17.78
CA ALA A 128 -38.02 -13.41 -16.40
C ALA A 128 -36.62 -12.79 -16.25
N ASP A 129 -35.60 -13.35 -16.91
CA ASP A 129 -34.24 -12.79 -16.86
C ASP A 129 -34.19 -11.38 -17.48
N ILE A 130 -34.90 -11.19 -18.60
CA ILE A 130 -34.97 -9.89 -19.27
C ILE A 130 -35.80 -8.90 -18.43
N ASP A 131 -36.88 -9.34 -17.76
CA ASP A 131 -37.64 -8.51 -16.83
C ASP A 131 -36.77 -8.04 -15.66
N ASN A 132 -35.96 -8.93 -15.08
CA ASN A 132 -35.02 -8.61 -14.00
C ASN A 132 -33.97 -7.59 -14.48
N ILE A 133 -33.38 -7.79 -15.66
CA ILE A 133 -32.41 -6.83 -16.24
C ILE A 133 -33.06 -5.47 -16.46
N ILE A 134 -34.30 -5.44 -16.98
CA ILE A 134 -35.02 -4.19 -17.22
C ILE A 134 -35.36 -3.48 -15.91
N ALA A 135 -35.77 -4.23 -14.88
CA ALA A 135 -36.01 -3.70 -13.54
C ALA A 135 -34.75 -3.01 -12.98
N TYR A 136 -33.59 -3.66 -13.08
CA TYR A 136 -32.31 -3.06 -12.68
C TYR A 136 -31.98 -1.78 -13.47
N THR A 137 -32.16 -1.79 -14.80
CA THR A 137 -31.88 -0.60 -15.62
C THR A 137 -32.88 0.55 -15.39
N SER A 138 -34.03 0.26 -14.79
CA SER A 138 -35.07 1.25 -14.49
C SER A 138 -34.94 1.85 -13.08
N GLU A 139 -33.97 1.39 -12.28
CA GLU A 139 -33.69 2.02 -10.99
C GLU A 139 -33.34 3.50 -11.19
N PRO A 140 -33.83 4.41 -10.32
CA PRO A 140 -33.44 5.81 -10.37
C PRO A 140 -31.92 5.94 -10.11
N LYS A 141 -31.31 6.97 -10.72
CA LYS A 141 -29.90 7.26 -10.50
C LYS A 141 -29.70 7.62 -9.02
N GLU A 142 -28.86 6.87 -8.31
CA GLU A 142 -28.52 7.24 -6.93
C GLU A 142 -27.93 8.66 -6.91
N GLU A 143 -28.65 9.58 -6.25
CA GLU A 143 -28.19 10.96 -6.08
C GLU A 143 -27.04 10.99 -5.08
N VAL A 144 -25.89 11.50 -5.55
CA VAL A 144 -24.72 11.78 -4.71
C VAL A 144 -25.10 12.88 -3.73
N LYS A 145 -25.36 12.49 -2.47
CA LYS A 145 -25.38 13.46 -1.37
C LYS A 145 -23.97 14.03 -1.21
N ALA A 146 -23.84 15.34 -1.41
CA ALA A 146 -22.60 16.07 -1.17
C ALA A 146 -22.07 15.77 0.25
N PRO A 147 -20.77 15.49 0.43
CA PRO A 147 -20.21 15.38 1.76
C PRO A 147 -20.29 16.76 2.43
N ALA A 148 -20.87 16.79 3.62
CA ALA A 148 -20.82 17.95 4.49
C ALA A 148 -19.36 18.34 4.74
N ALA A 149 -19.06 19.62 4.60
CA ALA A 149 -17.76 20.19 4.86
C ALA A 149 -17.35 19.98 6.32
N GLY A 150 -16.09 19.57 6.51
CA GLY A 150 -15.34 19.81 7.74
C GLY A 150 -15.31 18.67 8.74
N SER A 151 -14.30 17.82 8.62
CA SER A 151 -13.60 17.28 9.79
C SER A 151 -12.14 17.11 9.45
N ALA A 152 -11.31 17.91 10.12
CA ALA A 152 -9.87 17.81 10.06
C ALA A 152 -9.43 16.42 10.54
N VAL A 153 -8.78 15.66 9.67
CA VAL A 153 -8.17 14.40 10.03
C VAL A 153 -6.82 14.71 10.68
N ASN A 154 -6.78 14.63 12.01
CA ASN A 154 -5.53 14.42 12.73
C ASN A 154 -5.00 13.04 12.37
N GLY A 155 -3.73 12.99 11.96
CA GLY A 155 -3.02 11.76 11.62
C GLY A 155 -3.04 10.77 12.78
N GLY A 156 -3.76 9.66 12.58
CA GLY A 156 -3.70 8.48 13.43
C GLY A 156 -2.48 7.65 13.05
N ASN A 157 -1.50 7.60 13.95
CA ASN A 157 -0.45 6.59 13.93
C ASN A 157 -1.11 5.20 13.88
N THR A 158 -0.73 4.40 12.89
CA THR A 158 -0.92 2.95 12.91
C THR A 158 -0.07 2.35 14.04
N ASP A 159 -0.71 2.10 15.19
CA ASP A 159 -0.14 1.27 16.24
C ASP A 159 -0.18 -0.20 15.79
N SER A 160 0.98 -0.67 15.34
CA SER A 160 1.32 -2.09 15.32
C SER A 160 1.23 -2.65 16.74
N SER A 161 0.71 -3.87 16.86
CA SER A 161 0.44 -4.66 18.08
C SER A 161 1.67 -4.93 18.99
N GLY A 162 2.25 -3.88 19.55
CA GLY A 162 3.26 -3.92 20.60
C GLY A 162 2.78 -3.05 21.77
N VAL A 163 3.07 -3.49 23.00
CA VAL A 163 2.80 -2.72 24.23
C VAL A 163 3.23 -1.27 24.01
N SER A 164 2.26 -0.33 24.05
CA SER A 164 2.51 1.06 23.68
C SER A 164 3.61 1.66 24.58
N ASN A 165 4.42 2.56 24.00
CA ASN A 165 5.57 3.14 24.71
C ASN A 165 5.16 3.83 26.02
N ASN A 166 3.93 4.34 26.10
CA ASN A 166 3.33 4.92 27.31
C ASN A 166 3.09 3.88 28.41
N VAL A 167 2.72 2.65 28.06
CA VAL A 167 2.56 1.55 29.03
C VAL A 167 3.92 1.08 29.55
N VAL A 168 4.94 0.99 28.68
CA VAL A 168 6.32 0.66 29.09
C VAL A 168 6.87 1.73 30.05
N LEU A 169 6.69 3.01 29.72
CA LEU A 169 7.09 4.13 30.59
C LEU A 169 6.34 4.14 31.92
N GLY A 170 5.04 3.86 31.92
CA GLY A 170 4.24 3.74 33.14
C GLY A 170 4.74 2.61 34.06
N LEU A 171 5.08 1.46 33.50
CA LEU A 171 5.58 0.31 34.24
C LEU A 171 6.97 0.58 34.84
N LEU A 172 7.86 1.23 34.09
CA LEU A 172 9.16 1.68 34.58
C LEU A 172 9.04 2.72 35.71
N ALA A 173 8.08 3.65 35.62
CA ALA A 173 7.84 4.64 36.68
C ALA A 173 7.38 3.99 37.99
N VAL A 174 6.53 2.97 37.92
CA VAL A 174 6.08 2.20 39.10
C VAL A 174 7.25 1.44 39.73
N VAL A 175 8.08 0.78 38.92
CA VAL A 175 9.28 0.08 39.41
C VAL A 175 10.24 1.07 40.08
N LEU A 176 10.47 2.23 39.48
CA LEU A 176 11.31 3.28 40.06
C LEU A 176 10.73 3.78 41.40
N ALA A 177 9.42 4.00 41.50
CA ALA A 177 8.75 4.43 42.72
C ALA A 177 8.89 3.38 43.85
N ILE A 178 8.78 2.09 43.53
CA ILE A 178 9.00 0.99 44.47
C ILE A 178 10.45 0.96 44.96
N LEU A 179 11.42 1.13 44.05
CA LEU A 179 12.84 1.17 44.41
C LEU A 179 13.17 2.37 45.30
N VAL A 180 12.63 3.55 44.99
CA VAL A 180 12.78 4.75 45.84
C VAL A 180 12.14 4.54 47.21
N GLY A 181 10.94 3.95 47.27
CA GLY A 181 10.27 3.60 48.52
C GLY A 181 11.07 2.59 49.36
N MET A 182 11.63 1.55 48.72
CA MET A 182 12.49 0.57 49.38
C MET A 182 13.77 1.22 49.91
N LEU A 183 14.45 2.06 49.12
CA LEU A 183 15.63 2.79 49.55
C LEU A 183 15.33 3.75 50.71
N TYR A 184 14.18 4.43 50.69
CA TYR A 184 13.74 5.27 51.79
C TYR A 184 13.47 4.45 53.07
N MET A 185 12.82 3.30 52.94
CA MET A 185 12.57 2.39 54.06
C MET A 185 13.88 1.84 54.66
N VAL A 186 14.84 1.47 53.82
CA VAL A 186 16.17 1.03 54.24
C VAL A 186 16.92 2.18 54.93
N TYR A 187 16.92 3.38 54.34
CA TYR A 187 17.52 4.58 54.93
C TYR A 187 16.92 4.91 56.30
N SER A 188 15.59 4.88 56.41
CA SER A 188 14.85 5.15 57.66
C SER A 188 15.21 4.12 58.74
N THR A 189 15.26 2.83 58.36
CA THR A 189 15.64 1.74 59.27
C THR A 189 17.09 1.89 59.73
N LEU A 190 18.03 2.16 58.82
CA LEU A 190 19.44 2.36 59.14
C LEU A 190 19.66 3.57 60.06
N ARG A 191 18.93 4.67 59.86
CA ARG A 191 18.98 5.84 60.75
C ARG A 191 18.45 5.53 62.15
N LYS A 192 17.34 4.80 62.26
CA LYS A 192 16.77 4.37 63.55
C LYS A 192 17.72 3.44 64.30
N ILE A 193 18.37 2.50 63.61
CA ILE A 193 19.36 1.59 64.20
C ILE A 193 20.64 2.34 64.59
N SER A 194 21.10 3.29 63.77
CA SER A 194 22.26 4.13 64.09
C SER A 194 22.03 5.00 65.33
N ALA A 195 20.82 5.57 65.46
CA ALA A 195 20.42 6.35 66.63
C ALA A 195 20.34 5.48 67.90
N ALA A 196 19.83 4.25 67.78
CA ALA A 196 19.77 3.30 68.90
C ALA A 196 21.15 2.79 69.37
N ASN A 197 22.15 2.80 68.47
CA ASN A 197 23.51 2.32 68.76
C ASN A 197 24.50 3.45 69.12
N GLY A 198 24.00 4.68 69.39
CA GLY A 198 24.84 5.80 69.86
C GLY A 198 25.83 6.35 68.83
N VAL A 199 25.66 6.00 67.54
CA VAL A 199 26.49 6.52 66.46
C VAL A 199 25.84 7.80 65.95
N GLU A 200 26.41 8.96 66.30
CA GLU A 200 26.04 10.24 65.71
C GLU A 200 26.33 10.21 64.21
N VAL A 201 25.28 10.00 63.40
CA VAL A 201 25.34 10.29 61.98
C VAL A 201 25.42 11.81 61.89
N LYS A 202 26.64 12.35 61.82
CA LYS A 202 26.83 13.74 61.42
C LYS A 202 26.14 13.88 60.07
N ASP A 203 25.02 14.58 60.07
CA ASP A 203 24.43 15.11 58.85
C ASP A 203 25.51 15.99 58.25
N ARG A 204 26.34 15.42 57.37
CA ARG A 204 27.18 16.21 56.49
C ARG A 204 26.16 17.10 55.80
N LYS A 205 26.11 18.38 56.20
CA LYS A 205 25.35 19.41 55.49
C LYS A 205 25.75 19.21 54.05
N PHE A 206 24.87 18.57 53.28
CA PHE A 206 25.13 18.28 51.89
C PHE A 206 25.27 19.67 51.33
N SER A 207 26.49 20.05 50.97
CA SER A 207 26.71 21.37 50.44
C SER A 207 25.85 21.42 49.20
N LEU A 208 24.74 22.17 49.26
CA LEU A 208 23.88 22.50 48.14
C LEU A 208 24.65 23.45 47.22
N LEU A 209 25.92 23.14 46.92
CA LEU A 209 26.56 23.68 45.76
C LEU A 209 25.64 23.29 44.60
N PRO A 210 25.10 24.27 43.86
CA PRO A 210 24.21 23.98 42.76
C PRO A 210 24.91 22.97 41.83
N LEU A 211 24.16 21.98 41.33
CA LEU A 211 24.70 20.76 40.70
C LEU A 211 25.83 21.02 39.70
N TRP A 212 25.76 22.11 38.94
CA TRP A 212 26.80 22.55 37.99
C TRP A 212 28.17 22.86 38.63
N LYS A 213 28.21 23.46 39.83
CA LYS A 213 29.47 23.73 40.54
C LYS A 213 30.10 22.44 41.06
N SER A 214 29.27 21.50 41.54
CA SER A 214 29.72 20.17 41.98
C SER A 214 30.24 19.35 40.81
N PHE A 215 29.58 19.45 39.65
CA PHE A 215 30.03 18.85 38.41
C PHE A 215 31.34 19.46 37.90
N ALA A 216 31.42 20.78 37.76
CA ALA A 216 32.62 21.47 37.27
C ALA A 216 33.86 21.27 38.17
N ARG A 217 33.67 21.05 39.47
CA ARG A 217 34.76 20.75 40.41
C ARG A 217 35.24 19.29 40.31
N ASN A 218 34.41 18.38 39.80
CA ASN A 218 34.78 16.99 39.61
C ASN A 218 35.40 16.79 38.23
N GLN A 219 36.73 16.89 38.16
CA GLN A 219 37.49 16.82 36.92
C GLN A 219 37.31 15.49 36.16
N PHE A 220 37.03 14.39 36.86
CA PHE A 220 36.68 13.11 36.25
C PHE A 220 35.33 13.17 35.54
N LEU A 221 34.29 13.70 36.20
CA LEU A 221 32.96 13.84 35.57
C LEU A 221 32.98 14.81 34.39
N VAL A 222 33.71 15.93 34.50
CA VAL A 222 33.92 16.86 33.38
C VAL A 222 34.59 16.13 32.22
N LEU A 223 35.72 15.45 32.44
CA LEU A 223 36.43 14.73 31.38
C LEU A 223 35.55 13.66 30.70
N VAL A 224 34.87 12.82 31.48
CA VAL A 224 33.99 11.77 30.95
C VAL A 224 32.83 12.38 30.15
N SER A 225 32.20 13.44 30.66
CA SER A 225 31.12 14.13 29.96
C SER A 225 31.59 14.82 28.68
N THR A 226 32.80 15.38 28.66
CA THR A 226 33.37 16.01 27.47
C THR A 226 33.68 14.96 26.42
N ILE A 227 34.30 13.83 26.80
CA ILE A 227 34.53 12.71 25.87
C ILE A 227 33.21 12.20 25.30
N LEU A 228 32.20 12.00 26.17
CA LEU A 228 30.86 11.59 25.74
C LEU A 228 30.28 12.60 24.74
N LEU A 229 30.34 13.90 25.05
CA LEU A 229 29.81 14.94 24.18
C LEU A 229 30.54 14.96 22.83
N VAL A 230 31.86 14.83 22.81
CA VAL A 230 32.64 14.76 21.56
C VAL A 230 32.25 13.54 20.73
N LEU A 231 32.10 12.36 21.36
CA LEU A 231 31.69 11.14 20.65
C LEU A 231 30.25 11.24 20.12
N VAL A 232 29.33 11.81 20.90
CA VAL A 232 27.95 12.06 20.48
C VAL A 232 27.90 13.05 19.32
N SER A 233 28.65 14.16 19.42
CA SER A 233 28.75 15.14 18.33
C SER A 233 29.35 14.52 17.07
N ALA A 234 30.42 13.73 17.19
CA ALA A 234 31.04 13.03 16.07
C ALA A 234 30.07 12.02 15.43
N TYR A 235 29.31 11.28 16.24
CA TYR A 235 28.29 10.33 15.77
C TYR A 235 27.20 11.05 14.96
N PHE A 236 26.63 12.14 15.49
CA PHE A 236 25.58 12.89 14.78
C PHE A 236 26.12 13.62 13.54
N ALA A 237 27.32 14.19 13.61
CA ALA A 237 27.96 14.83 12.46
C ALA A 237 28.24 13.82 11.34
N TYR A 238 28.83 12.67 11.67
CA TYR A 238 29.05 11.58 10.73
C TYR A 238 27.73 11.05 10.16
N GLY A 239 26.73 10.82 11.03
CA GLY A 239 25.40 10.38 10.64
C GLY A 239 24.74 11.34 9.64
N TYR A 240 24.80 12.64 9.88
CA TYR A 240 24.26 13.66 8.97
C TYR A 240 25.00 13.67 7.62
N LEU A 241 26.33 13.65 7.64
CA LEU A 241 27.14 13.65 6.41
C LEU A 241 26.90 12.41 5.55
N MET A 242 26.70 11.25 6.16
CA MET A 242 26.39 9.99 5.45
C MET A 242 24.99 9.94 4.84
N GLN A 243 24.10 10.88 5.18
CA GLN A 243 22.76 11.00 4.58
C GLN A 243 22.71 12.00 3.41
N VAL A 244 23.80 12.74 3.15
CA VAL A 244 23.86 13.66 2.02
C VAL A 244 23.79 12.89 0.70
N GLY A 245 22.85 13.24 -0.17
CA GLY A 245 22.64 12.57 -1.46
C GLY A 245 21.89 11.23 -1.37
N VAL A 246 21.20 10.97 -0.25
CA VAL A 246 20.33 9.79 -0.08
C VAL A 246 18.86 10.23 -0.13
N ASP A 247 18.19 9.97 -1.26
CA ASP A 247 16.81 10.39 -1.52
C ASP A 247 15.75 9.33 -1.13
N GLN A 248 16.02 8.52 -0.11
CA GLN A 248 15.06 7.50 0.34
C GLN A 248 13.76 8.13 0.83
N ASN A 249 12.64 7.46 0.52
CA ASN A 249 11.28 7.90 0.81
C ASN A 249 10.86 9.21 0.11
N TYR A 250 11.63 9.70 -0.86
CA TYR A 250 11.21 10.83 -1.69
C TYR A 250 9.92 10.48 -2.46
N ALA A 251 8.87 11.27 -2.25
CA ALA A 251 7.53 11.05 -2.79
C ALA A 251 6.90 12.39 -3.22
N PRO A 252 7.26 12.90 -4.41
CA PRO A 252 6.72 14.17 -4.91
C PRO A 252 5.27 14.02 -5.37
N ILE A 253 4.53 15.12 -5.32
CA ILE A 253 3.17 15.21 -5.86
C ILE A 253 3.25 15.15 -7.40
N GLN A 254 2.48 14.25 -8.00
CA GLN A 254 2.40 14.08 -9.45
C GLN A 254 1.24 14.94 -10.03
N PRO A 255 1.28 15.31 -11.32
CA PRO A 255 0.20 16.09 -11.95
C PRO A 255 -1.14 15.37 -11.98
N ILE A 256 -1.11 14.04 -12.11
CA ILE A 256 -2.25 13.14 -12.00
C ILE A 256 -1.93 12.20 -10.84
N HIS A 257 -2.89 12.03 -9.92
CA HIS A 257 -2.77 11.11 -8.80
C HIS A 257 -2.94 9.68 -9.31
N TYR A 258 -1.82 9.10 -9.76
CA TYR A 258 -1.77 7.73 -10.26
C TYR A 258 -1.43 6.75 -9.15
N SER A 259 -2.33 5.80 -8.89
CA SER A 259 -2.16 4.75 -7.88
C SER A 259 -1.60 3.47 -8.49
N HIS A 260 -0.39 3.07 -8.09
CA HIS A 260 0.14 1.74 -8.45
C HIS A 260 -0.58 0.63 -7.68
N LYS A 261 -1.05 0.93 -6.47
CA LYS A 261 -1.82 0.01 -5.63
C LYS A 261 -3.05 -0.54 -6.37
N ILE A 262 -3.86 0.35 -6.96
CA ILE A 262 -5.05 -0.06 -7.71
C ILE A 262 -4.67 -0.87 -8.96
N HIS A 263 -3.67 -0.42 -9.72
CA HIS A 263 -3.36 -1.04 -11.02
C HIS A 263 -2.59 -2.36 -10.88
N ALA A 264 -1.49 -2.37 -10.14
CA ALA A 264 -0.60 -3.52 -10.00
C ALA A 264 -1.00 -4.43 -8.83
N GLY A 265 -1.53 -3.87 -7.74
CA GLY A 265 -1.98 -4.64 -6.58
C GLY A 265 -3.34 -5.27 -6.81
N ASP A 266 -4.39 -4.45 -6.81
CA ASP A 266 -5.77 -4.95 -6.79
C ASP A 266 -6.18 -5.58 -8.12
N ASN A 267 -5.86 -4.92 -9.24
CA ASN A 267 -6.17 -5.44 -10.58
C ASN A 267 -5.13 -6.43 -11.11
N GLY A 268 -4.00 -6.61 -10.41
CA GLY A 268 -2.96 -7.58 -10.80
C GLY A 268 -2.29 -7.31 -12.15
N ILE A 269 -2.25 -6.06 -12.62
CA ILE A 269 -1.64 -5.72 -13.91
C ILE A 269 -0.11 -5.90 -13.82
N ASP A 270 0.46 -6.73 -14.70
CA ASP A 270 1.91 -6.96 -14.77
C ASP A 270 2.69 -5.65 -14.97
N CYS A 271 3.77 -5.47 -14.20
CA CYS A 271 4.58 -4.25 -14.23
C CYS A 271 5.10 -3.91 -15.63
N LYS A 272 5.42 -4.94 -16.43
CA LYS A 272 6.02 -4.80 -17.76
C LYS A 272 4.96 -4.58 -18.84
N TYR A 273 3.66 -4.61 -18.52
CA TYR A 273 2.62 -4.16 -19.44
C TYR A 273 2.75 -2.65 -19.71
N CYS A 274 2.87 -1.87 -18.63
CA CYS A 274 3.07 -0.42 -18.73
C CYS A 274 4.55 -0.06 -18.97
N HIS A 275 5.48 -0.67 -18.23
CA HIS A 275 6.92 -0.42 -18.34
C HIS A 275 7.60 -1.41 -19.30
N SER A 276 7.06 -1.53 -20.51
CA SER A 276 7.45 -2.56 -21.48
C SER A 276 8.91 -2.49 -21.92
N ALA A 277 9.48 -1.29 -21.99
CA ALA A 277 10.87 -1.08 -22.40
C ALA A 277 11.88 -1.60 -21.37
N ALA A 278 11.46 -1.95 -20.14
CA ALA A 278 12.33 -2.56 -19.14
C ALA A 278 12.96 -3.88 -19.64
N ARG A 279 12.30 -4.58 -20.58
CA ARG A 279 12.77 -5.86 -21.12
C ARG A 279 13.86 -5.71 -22.18
N THR A 280 13.94 -4.57 -22.85
CA THR A 280 14.74 -4.42 -24.08
C THR A 280 15.67 -3.21 -24.08
N SER A 281 15.32 -2.15 -23.35
CA SER A 281 16.05 -0.88 -23.33
C SER A 281 16.79 -0.68 -22.01
N LYS A 282 17.78 0.23 -22.05
CA LYS A 282 18.45 0.71 -20.84
C LYS A 282 17.51 1.49 -19.91
N ASN A 283 16.48 2.13 -20.49
CA ASN A 283 15.49 2.90 -19.77
C ASN A 283 14.13 2.17 -19.84
N ALA A 284 13.56 1.81 -18.68
CA ALA A 284 12.22 1.23 -18.62
C ALA A 284 11.12 2.17 -19.12
N GLY A 285 11.34 3.49 -19.01
CA GLY A 285 10.46 4.53 -19.52
C GLY A 285 9.18 4.72 -18.68
N ILE A 286 8.57 5.89 -18.81
CA ILE A 286 7.20 6.14 -18.34
C ILE A 286 6.28 5.78 -19.51
N PRO A 287 5.18 5.03 -19.29
CA PRO A 287 4.26 4.67 -20.37
C PRO A 287 3.71 5.91 -21.07
N SER A 288 3.56 5.82 -22.39
CA SER A 288 2.79 6.84 -23.12
C SER A 288 1.31 6.79 -22.72
N LEU A 289 0.62 7.92 -22.83
CA LEU A 289 -0.80 8.01 -22.46
C LEU A 289 -1.71 7.11 -23.32
N ASN A 290 -1.23 6.63 -24.47
CA ASN A 290 -1.95 5.64 -25.28
C ASN A 290 -2.16 4.33 -24.51
N VAL A 291 -1.19 3.91 -23.69
CA VAL A 291 -1.31 2.71 -22.86
C VAL A 291 -2.45 2.88 -21.85
N CYS A 292 -2.56 4.06 -21.24
CA CYS A 292 -3.66 4.40 -20.34
C CYS A 292 -5.01 4.29 -21.08
N MET A 293 -5.10 4.83 -22.28
CA MET A 293 -6.34 4.85 -23.07
C MET A 293 -6.77 3.47 -23.60
N ASN A 294 -5.92 2.44 -23.57
CA ASN A 294 -6.33 1.09 -23.96
C ASN A 294 -7.46 0.55 -23.08
N CYS A 295 -7.42 0.86 -21.78
CA CYS A 295 -8.47 0.49 -20.83
C CYS A 295 -9.39 1.67 -20.54
N HIS A 296 -8.83 2.87 -20.37
CA HIS A 296 -9.59 4.04 -19.96
C HIS A 296 -10.54 4.59 -21.03
N LYS A 297 -10.61 4.09 -22.26
CA LYS A 297 -11.75 4.42 -23.16
C LYS A 297 -13.09 3.93 -22.59
N ASN A 298 -13.04 2.78 -21.93
CA ASN A 298 -14.20 2.03 -21.45
C ASN A 298 -14.41 2.17 -19.93
N ILE A 299 -13.43 2.75 -19.24
CA ILE A 299 -13.41 2.98 -17.79
C ILE A 299 -13.37 4.49 -17.55
N SER A 300 -14.56 5.11 -17.48
CA SER A 300 -14.75 6.56 -17.36
C SER A 300 -14.92 7.08 -15.94
N GLU A 301 -15.19 6.18 -15.00
CA GLU A 301 -15.37 6.47 -13.58
C GLU A 301 -14.78 5.33 -12.74
N PHE A 302 -14.40 5.67 -11.51
CA PHE A 302 -13.93 4.69 -10.55
C PHE A 302 -15.10 3.84 -10.02
N GLN A 303 -14.94 2.51 -9.99
CA GLN A 303 -15.99 1.55 -9.61
C GLN A 303 -15.65 0.78 -8.32
N GLY A 304 -14.62 1.19 -7.57
CA GLY A 304 -14.27 0.54 -6.30
C GLY A 304 -15.36 0.74 -5.24
N ASP A 305 -15.57 -0.27 -4.40
CA ASP A 305 -16.61 -0.28 -3.37
C ASP A 305 -16.24 0.65 -2.18
N LYS A 306 -17.26 1.27 -1.57
CA LYS A 306 -17.15 2.14 -0.39
C LYS A 306 -16.63 1.38 0.84
N ASP A 307 -16.89 0.07 0.89
CA ASP A 307 -16.46 -0.83 1.97
C ASP A 307 -15.14 -1.54 1.66
N SER A 308 -14.54 -1.28 0.50
CA SER A 308 -13.18 -1.73 0.28
C SER A 308 -12.26 -0.93 1.21
N THR A 309 -11.48 -1.62 2.03
CA THR A 309 -10.40 -1.09 2.90
C THR A 309 -9.29 -0.33 2.13
N TYR A 310 -9.56 0.12 0.90
CA TYR A 310 -8.58 0.39 -0.14
C TYR A 310 -8.55 1.83 -0.63
N VAL A 311 -9.52 2.67 -0.27
CA VAL A 311 -9.67 3.99 -0.89
C VAL A 311 -9.35 5.10 0.11
N GLU A 312 -8.14 5.67 0.03
CA GLU A 312 -7.78 6.87 0.81
C GLU A 312 -8.60 8.11 0.39
N TYR A 313 -9.17 8.09 -0.82
CA TYR A 313 -9.89 9.20 -1.43
C TYR A 313 -11.28 8.80 -1.93
N THR A 314 -12.15 9.76 -2.20
CA THR A 314 -13.52 9.47 -2.62
C THR A 314 -13.60 9.00 -4.08
N LYS A 315 -14.72 8.36 -4.46
CA LYS A 315 -14.99 7.96 -5.87
C LYS A 315 -14.91 9.17 -6.81
N GLU A 316 -15.40 10.32 -6.35
CA GLU A 316 -15.41 11.57 -7.11
C GLU A 316 -13.98 12.07 -7.37
N PHE A 317 -13.08 11.93 -6.39
CA PHE A 317 -11.68 12.29 -6.55
C PHE A 317 -11.02 11.47 -7.67
N TYR A 318 -11.05 10.14 -7.63
CA TYR A 318 -10.44 9.33 -8.68
C TYR A 318 -11.09 9.55 -10.05
N THR A 319 -12.41 9.73 -10.08
CA THR A 319 -13.12 10.01 -11.33
C THR A 319 -12.69 11.36 -11.93
N ALA A 320 -12.37 12.36 -11.09
CA ALA A 320 -11.78 13.62 -11.52
C ALA A 320 -10.32 13.45 -12.00
N GLU A 321 -9.53 12.57 -11.41
CA GLU A 321 -8.17 12.26 -11.88
C GLU A 321 -8.19 11.57 -13.26
N ILE A 322 -9.15 10.66 -13.51
CA ILE A 322 -9.38 10.08 -14.85
C ILE A 322 -9.75 11.17 -15.86
N GLN A 323 -10.50 12.20 -15.45
CA GLN A 323 -10.81 13.33 -16.34
C GLN A 323 -9.53 14.07 -16.78
N LYS A 324 -8.55 14.28 -15.88
CA LYS A 324 -7.28 14.92 -16.26
C LYS A 324 -6.51 14.11 -17.32
N LEU A 325 -6.59 12.78 -17.28
CA LEU A 325 -6.02 11.93 -18.34
C LEU A 325 -6.69 12.22 -19.68
N TYR A 326 -8.02 12.31 -19.72
CA TYR A 326 -8.75 12.61 -20.95
C TYR A 326 -8.44 13.99 -21.49
N ASP A 327 -8.31 14.99 -20.62
CA ASP A 327 -7.91 16.34 -21.01
C ASP A 327 -6.49 16.35 -21.60
N ALA A 328 -5.58 15.52 -21.07
CA ALA A 328 -4.22 15.37 -21.57
C ALA A 328 -4.17 14.69 -22.96
N VAL A 329 -4.96 13.64 -23.18
CA VAL A 329 -5.01 12.95 -24.48
C VAL A 329 -5.98 13.58 -25.49
N GLY A 330 -6.80 14.54 -25.04
CA GLY A 330 -7.86 15.15 -25.82
C GLY A 330 -9.02 14.20 -26.12
N TRP A 331 -9.44 13.36 -25.18
CA TRP A 331 -10.56 12.42 -25.34
C TRP A 331 -11.90 13.04 -24.92
N ASP A 332 -12.89 13.00 -25.81
CA ASP A 332 -14.26 13.42 -25.50
C ASP A 332 -15.11 12.20 -25.08
N LYS A 333 -15.53 12.18 -23.81
CA LYS A 333 -16.39 11.13 -23.24
C LYS A 333 -17.73 11.00 -23.93
N THR A 334 -18.31 12.10 -24.40
CA THR A 334 -19.66 12.14 -24.96
C THR A 334 -19.67 11.71 -26.42
N ALA A 335 -18.70 12.19 -27.19
CA ALA A 335 -18.54 11.85 -28.59
C ALA A 335 -17.78 10.53 -28.82
N GLN A 336 -17.16 9.96 -27.77
CA GLN A 336 -16.31 8.77 -27.82
C GLN A 336 -15.21 8.89 -28.89
N LYS A 337 -14.62 10.09 -29.01
CA LYS A 337 -13.66 10.44 -30.06
C LYS A 337 -12.53 11.32 -29.51
N TYR A 338 -11.37 11.22 -30.14
CA TYR A 338 -10.27 12.15 -29.89
C TYR A 338 -10.53 13.48 -30.59
N THR A 339 -10.33 14.57 -29.87
CA THR A 339 -10.46 15.95 -30.32
C THR A 339 -9.25 16.44 -31.12
N GLY A 340 -8.14 15.70 -31.09
CA GLY A 340 -6.85 16.09 -31.70
C GLY A 340 -6.03 17.10 -30.89
N LYS A 341 -6.57 17.62 -29.77
CA LYS A 341 -5.86 18.56 -28.89
C LYS A 341 -5.19 17.80 -27.74
N GLN A 342 -3.89 17.61 -27.81
CA GLN A 342 -3.12 16.87 -26.81
C GLN A 342 -2.23 17.80 -25.97
N LYS A 343 -2.05 17.46 -24.69
CA LYS A 343 -1.12 18.13 -23.77
C LYS A 343 -0.29 17.05 -23.06
N PRO A 344 1.06 17.08 -23.15
CA PRO A 344 1.88 16.08 -22.47
C PRO A 344 1.79 16.25 -20.94
N VAL A 345 1.66 15.13 -20.23
CA VAL A 345 1.71 15.11 -18.77
C VAL A 345 3.17 15.24 -18.32
N LYS A 346 3.45 16.27 -17.52
CA LYS A 346 4.79 16.56 -17.00
C LYS A 346 5.05 15.77 -15.72
N TRP A 347 5.26 14.47 -15.86
CA TRP A 347 5.59 13.59 -14.73
C TRP A 347 6.86 14.04 -14.01
N VAL A 348 6.86 13.94 -12.68
CA VAL A 348 8.04 14.18 -11.85
C VAL A 348 8.78 12.86 -11.67
N ARG A 349 10.00 12.78 -12.21
CA ARG A 349 10.84 11.58 -12.10
C ARG A 349 11.41 11.46 -10.67
N ILE A 350 11.12 10.34 -10.02
CA ILE A 350 11.52 10.08 -8.63
C ILE A 350 12.92 9.45 -8.57
N HIS A 351 13.14 8.37 -9.33
CA HIS A 351 14.43 7.68 -9.35
C HIS A 351 15.38 8.33 -10.35
N ASN A 352 16.38 9.05 -9.84
CA ASN A 352 17.44 9.66 -10.63
C ASN A 352 18.80 9.09 -10.22
N LEU A 353 19.60 8.78 -11.23
CA LEU A 353 21.03 8.56 -11.09
C LEU A 353 21.73 9.68 -11.84
N GLN A 354 22.96 9.99 -11.44
CA GLN A 354 23.76 10.99 -12.13
C GLN A 354 24.05 10.53 -13.57
N ASP A 355 24.25 11.47 -14.47
CA ASP A 355 24.41 11.23 -15.91
C ASP A 355 25.69 10.45 -16.27
N PHE A 356 26.74 10.58 -15.46
CA PHE A 356 27.95 9.76 -15.51
C PHE A 356 27.73 8.33 -15.02
N VAL A 357 26.51 7.89 -14.70
CA VAL A 357 26.21 6.50 -14.36
C VAL A 357 25.43 5.85 -15.50
N TYR A 358 26.02 4.83 -16.11
CA TYR A 358 25.35 3.99 -17.08
C TYR A 358 24.63 2.83 -16.39
N PHE A 359 23.30 2.92 -16.32
CA PHE A 359 22.44 1.83 -15.85
C PHE A 359 21.57 1.30 -17.00
N ASN A 360 21.44 -0.02 -17.08
CA ASN A 360 20.66 -0.68 -18.12
C ASN A 360 19.61 -1.64 -17.54
N HIS A 361 18.33 -1.29 -17.65
CA HIS A 361 17.23 -2.12 -17.15
C HIS A 361 17.18 -3.51 -17.79
N SER A 362 17.38 -3.64 -19.12
CA SER A 362 17.22 -4.93 -19.80
C SER A 362 18.23 -5.99 -19.34
N GLN A 363 19.44 -5.59 -18.96
CA GLN A 363 20.42 -6.50 -18.38
C GLN A 363 19.98 -7.03 -17.01
N HIS A 364 19.40 -6.18 -16.17
CA HIS A 364 18.97 -6.58 -14.84
C HIS A 364 17.65 -7.38 -14.88
N VAL A 365 16.72 -6.98 -15.74
CA VAL A 365 15.38 -7.58 -15.83
C VAL A 365 15.38 -8.84 -16.69
N SER A 366 15.94 -8.79 -17.89
CA SER A 366 15.83 -9.90 -18.85
C SER A 366 16.96 -10.92 -18.73
N VAL A 367 18.19 -10.47 -18.46
CA VAL A 367 19.36 -11.36 -18.37
C VAL A 367 19.52 -11.90 -16.95
N ALA A 368 19.62 -11.01 -15.96
CA ALA A 368 19.77 -11.43 -14.57
C ALA A 368 18.45 -11.90 -13.93
N GLY A 369 17.30 -11.52 -14.51
CA GLY A 369 15.98 -11.92 -14.01
C GLY A 369 15.75 -11.46 -12.57
N ILE A 370 16.11 -10.21 -12.27
CA ILE A 370 15.90 -9.58 -10.96
C ILE A 370 14.46 -9.10 -10.86
N GLU A 371 13.80 -9.44 -9.76
CA GLU A 371 12.45 -8.97 -9.46
C GLU A 371 12.41 -7.46 -9.23
N CYS A 372 11.36 -6.80 -9.76
CA CYS A 372 11.22 -5.33 -9.73
C CYS A 372 11.22 -4.79 -8.30
N GLN A 373 10.60 -5.53 -7.38
CA GLN A 373 10.43 -5.18 -5.98
C GLN A 373 11.76 -5.13 -5.22
N LYS A 374 12.79 -5.87 -5.67
CA LYS A 374 14.10 -5.85 -5.04
C LYS A 374 14.77 -4.48 -5.14
N CYS A 375 14.44 -3.69 -6.17
CA CYS A 375 14.99 -2.35 -6.37
C CYS A 375 13.99 -1.24 -6.05
N HIS A 376 12.71 -1.41 -6.43
CA HIS A 376 11.69 -0.37 -6.28
C HIS A 376 10.79 -0.54 -5.04
N GLY A 377 10.96 -1.61 -4.27
CA GLY A 377 10.09 -1.95 -3.13
C GLY A 377 8.76 -2.58 -3.59
N PRO A 378 7.84 -2.86 -2.65
CA PRO A 378 6.52 -3.43 -2.96
C PRO A 378 5.60 -2.38 -3.61
N VAL A 379 5.87 -2.03 -4.87
CA VAL A 379 5.18 -0.96 -5.61
C VAL A 379 3.68 -1.21 -5.73
N GLU A 380 3.27 -2.47 -5.77
CA GLU A 380 1.87 -2.90 -5.75
C GLU A 380 1.10 -2.50 -4.47
N THR A 381 1.79 -2.02 -3.44
CA THR A 381 1.18 -1.51 -2.20
C THR A 381 1.14 0.01 -2.14
N PHE A 382 1.75 0.71 -3.10
CA PHE A 382 1.97 2.14 -3.04
C PHE A 382 0.84 2.93 -3.71
N GLU A 383 0.13 3.72 -2.90
CA GLU A 383 -0.87 4.67 -3.38
C GLU A 383 -0.18 5.84 -4.11
N ILE A 384 0.87 6.40 -3.52
CA ILE A 384 1.78 7.32 -4.19
C ILE A 384 3.15 6.68 -4.34
N MET A 385 3.78 6.86 -5.50
CA MET A 385 5.10 6.28 -5.72
C MET A 385 6.14 6.98 -4.85
N LYS A 386 7.03 6.19 -4.24
CA LYS A 386 8.15 6.67 -3.43
C LYS A 386 9.44 5.92 -3.73
N GLN A 387 10.58 6.57 -3.52
CA GLN A 387 11.87 5.89 -3.63
C GLN A 387 12.12 4.96 -2.44
N HIS A 388 12.18 3.65 -2.69
CA HIS A 388 12.41 2.65 -1.64
C HIS A 388 13.91 2.44 -1.36
N ALA A 389 14.66 2.04 -2.39
CA ALA A 389 16.10 1.82 -2.27
C ALA A 389 16.88 3.14 -2.30
N PRO A 390 18.05 3.22 -1.63
CA PRO A 390 18.87 4.43 -1.61
C PRO A 390 19.54 4.70 -2.95
N LEU A 391 19.75 3.67 -3.78
CA LEU A 391 20.43 3.74 -5.09
C LEU A 391 21.83 4.38 -5.03
N THR A 392 22.48 4.33 -3.87
CA THR A 392 23.87 4.79 -3.69
C THR A 392 24.84 3.77 -4.27
N MET A 393 26.05 4.22 -4.61
CA MET A 393 27.10 3.36 -5.15
C MET A 393 27.36 2.11 -4.28
N GLY A 394 27.43 2.29 -2.95
CA GLY A 394 27.65 1.20 -2.01
C GLY A 394 26.55 0.12 -2.07
N TRP A 395 25.30 0.54 -2.27
CA TRP A 395 24.18 -0.38 -2.45
C TRP A 395 24.32 -1.20 -3.74
N CYS A 396 24.67 -0.56 -4.86
CA CYS A 396 24.93 -1.25 -6.14
C CYS A 396 26.08 -2.27 -6.01
N VAL A 397 27.21 -1.85 -5.42
CA VAL A 397 28.40 -2.68 -5.25
C VAL A 397 28.10 -3.90 -4.37
N ASN A 398 27.39 -3.72 -3.26
CA ASN A 398 27.04 -4.83 -2.38
C ASN A 398 26.07 -5.80 -3.07
N CYS A 399 25.07 -5.29 -3.79
CA CYS A 399 24.18 -6.13 -4.58
C CYS A 399 24.94 -6.98 -5.62
N HIS A 400 25.95 -6.41 -6.29
CA HIS A 400 26.80 -7.13 -7.24
C HIS A 400 27.73 -8.15 -6.59
N ARG A 401 28.14 -7.93 -5.34
CA ARG A 401 28.94 -8.89 -4.56
C ARG A 401 28.13 -10.08 -4.08
N GLU A 402 26.86 -9.87 -3.76
CA GLU A 402 26.00 -10.87 -3.10
C GLU A 402 25.09 -11.62 -4.07
N THR A 403 24.76 -11.02 -5.22
CA THR A 403 23.83 -11.61 -6.18
C THR A 403 24.55 -12.55 -7.13
N ALA A 404 24.15 -13.83 -7.11
CA ALA A 404 24.57 -14.82 -8.08
C ALA A 404 23.99 -14.54 -9.47
N VAL A 405 24.79 -14.77 -10.49
CA VAL A 405 24.43 -14.62 -11.90
C VAL A 405 23.70 -15.87 -12.35
N LYS A 406 22.59 -15.69 -13.06
CA LYS A 406 21.89 -16.79 -13.74
C LYS A 406 22.72 -17.21 -14.97
N VAL A 407 23.27 -18.41 -14.92
CA VAL A 407 24.11 -18.98 -16.00
C VAL A 407 23.42 -20.14 -16.70
N GLU A 408 22.40 -20.72 -16.07
CA GLU A 408 21.65 -21.85 -16.61
C GLU A 408 20.89 -21.44 -17.88
N GLY A 409 21.09 -22.19 -18.97
CA GLY A 409 20.42 -21.95 -20.25
C GLY A 409 21.01 -20.82 -21.10
N ASN A 410 22.16 -20.25 -20.70
CA ASN A 410 22.85 -19.24 -21.50
C ASN A 410 24.20 -19.77 -22.03
N ALA A 411 24.20 -20.20 -23.30
CA ALA A 411 25.39 -20.72 -23.99
C ALA A 411 26.59 -19.76 -23.99
N TYR A 412 26.36 -18.45 -23.89
CA TYR A 412 27.43 -17.45 -23.78
C TYR A 412 28.25 -17.62 -22.49
N TYR A 413 27.60 -18.02 -21.39
CA TYR A 413 28.24 -18.11 -20.08
C TYR A 413 28.83 -19.49 -19.78
N GLU A 414 28.54 -20.55 -20.54
CA GLU A 414 29.00 -21.91 -20.19
C GLU A 414 30.51 -22.02 -20.02
N LYS A 415 31.28 -21.54 -21.01
CA LYS A 415 32.75 -21.58 -20.96
C LYS A 415 33.32 -20.67 -19.86
N ILE A 416 32.81 -19.44 -19.78
CA ILE A 416 33.26 -18.43 -18.82
C ILE A 416 32.93 -18.88 -17.39
N HIS A 417 31.75 -19.46 -17.18
CA HIS A 417 31.33 -19.98 -15.90
C HIS A 417 32.22 -21.14 -15.47
N ALA A 418 32.48 -22.13 -16.35
CA ALA A 418 33.36 -23.25 -16.02
C ALA A 418 34.78 -22.79 -15.63
N GLU A 419 35.37 -21.86 -16.38
CA GLU A 419 36.71 -21.34 -16.11
C GLU A 419 36.77 -20.50 -14.82
N LEU A 420 35.81 -19.59 -14.62
CA LEU A 420 35.78 -18.71 -13.44
C LEU A 420 35.39 -19.47 -12.17
N SER A 421 34.43 -20.40 -12.23
CA SER A 421 34.06 -21.27 -11.11
C SER A 421 35.27 -22.10 -10.65
N LYS A 422 36.07 -22.62 -11.58
CA LYS A 422 37.34 -23.29 -11.27
C LYS A 422 38.38 -22.35 -10.64
N LYS A 423 38.50 -21.13 -11.16
CA LYS A 423 39.46 -20.13 -10.65
C LYS A 423 39.14 -19.67 -9.22
N TYR A 424 37.87 -19.43 -8.92
CA TYR A 424 37.42 -18.91 -7.63
C TYR A 424 36.99 -20.00 -6.64
N GLY A 425 36.86 -21.26 -7.09
CA GLY A 425 36.44 -22.38 -6.25
C GLY A 425 35.00 -22.26 -5.75
N VAL A 426 34.11 -21.70 -6.57
CA VAL A 426 32.69 -21.50 -6.22
C VAL A 426 31.78 -22.09 -7.29
N ASP A 427 30.65 -22.66 -6.86
CA ASP A 427 29.64 -23.21 -7.78
C ASP A 427 28.78 -22.13 -8.43
N LYS A 428 28.63 -20.97 -7.76
CA LYS A 428 27.83 -19.83 -8.23
C LYS A 428 28.70 -18.60 -8.31
N LEU A 429 28.75 -17.99 -9.50
CA LEU A 429 29.48 -16.75 -9.73
C LEU A 429 28.59 -15.54 -9.44
N THR A 430 29.18 -14.51 -8.86
CA THR A 430 28.52 -13.22 -8.63
C THR A 430 28.88 -12.23 -9.74
N ALA A 431 28.08 -11.17 -9.89
CA ALA A 431 28.38 -10.12 -10.86
C ALA A 431 29.76 -9.51 -10.60
N ALA A 432 30.18 -9.40 -9.34
CA ALA A 432 31.52 -8.96 -8.96
C ALA A 432 32.65 -9.85 -9.51
N GLN A 433 32.47 -11.18 -9.48
CA GLN A 433 33.47 -12.14 -10.00
C GLN A 433 33.55 -12.14 -11.53
N MET A 434 32.51 -11.65 -12.22
CA MET A 434 32.53 -11.43 -13.68
C MET A 434 33.06 -10.05 -14.08
N GLY A 435 33.61 -9.28 -13.13
CA GLY A 435 34.14 -7.94 -13.38
C GLY A 435 33.08 -6.83 -13.34
N GLY A 436 31.89 -7.08 -12.79
CA GLY A 436 30.82 -6.08 -12.61
C GLY A 436 31.11 -5.01 -11.55
N LEU A 437 32.38 -4.82 -11.16
CA LEU A 437 32.86 -3.78 -10.24
C LEU A 437 33.95 -2.89 -10.87
N GLU A 438 34.19 -3.04 -12.18
CA GLU A 438 35.13 -2.18 -12.90
C GLU A 438 34.51 -0.81 -13.18
N CYS A 439 35.26 0.27 -12.96
CA CYS A 439 34.76 1.65 -13.10
C CYS A 439 34.15 1.93 -14.48
N GLY A 440 34.82 1.45 -15.55
CA GLY A 440 34.42 1.68 -16.93
C GLY A 440 33.15 0.93 -17.38
N LYS A 441 32.62 0.00 -16.58
CA LYS A 441 31.37 -0.72 -16.89
C LYS A 441 30.14 -0.03 -16.31
N CYS A 442 30.34 0.91 -15.38
CA CYS A 442 29.27 1.59 -14.66
C CYS A 442 29.26 3.10 -14.93
N HIS A 443 30.40 3.71 -15.22
CA HIS A 443 30.53 5.17 -15.29
C HIS A 443 30.77 5.76 -16.70
N TYR A 444 30.97 4.88 -17.68
CA TYR A 444 31.23 5.21 -19.09
C TYR A 444 30.60 4.13 -19.97
#